data_AF-A0A4U4E7S6-F1
#
_entry.id   AF-A0A4U4E7S6-F1
#
_cell.length_a   1.000
_cell.length_b   1.000
_cell.length_c   1.000
_cell.angle_alpha   90.00
_cell.angle_beta   90.00
_cell.angle_gamma   90.00
#
_symmetry.space_group_name_H-M   'P 1'
#
loop_
_entity.id
_entity.type
_entity.pdbx_description
1 polymer ?
#
loop_
_entity_poly.entity_id
_entity_poly.type
_entity_poly.pdbx_seq_one_letter_code
_entity_poly.pdbx_strand_id
1 'polypeptide(L)'
;MGIFERLFKKTQKEEKFIQPSNQQEKHRVLTDEWEAVPEYIQAPPEDYDLVSVIATAIAAGDRPDSRFIIKSIKQKNPEVVLTSVIAASIMAGESQQSQFIVKNIKKRSK
;
A
#
# COMPACT_ATOMS: atom_id res chain seq x y z
N MET A 1 -16.38 9.62 -32.96
CA MET A 1 -15.88 9.46 -31.57
C MET A 1 -17.08 9.62 -30.64
N GLY A 2 -17.44 8.64 -29.82
CA GLY A 2 -18.69 8.76 -29.03
C GLY A 2 -18.99 7.65 -28.02
N ILE A 3 -18.00 6.86 -27.62
CA ILE A 3 -18.20 5.76 -26.66
C ILE A 3 -18.14 6.23 -25.19
N PHE A 4 -17.40 7.29 -24.89
CA PHE A 4 -17.24 7.78 -23.51
C PHE A 4 -18.39 8.66 -23.01
N GLU A 5 -19.10 9.39 -23.88
CA GLU A 5 -20.19 10.28 -23.45
C GLU A 5 -21.44 9.52 -22.95
N ARG A 6 -21.61 8.26 -23.34
CA ARG A 6 -22.75 7.43 -22.89
C ARG A 6 -22.54 6.80 -21.51
N LEU A 7 -21.30 6.72 -21.01
CA LEU A 7 -20.99 6.08 -19.73
C LEU A 7 -21.06 7.04 -18.53
N PHE A 8 -21.09 8.37 -18.77
CA PHE A 8 -21.08 9.38 -17.70
C PHE A 8 -22.35 10.24 -17.62
N LYS A 9 -23.46 9.79 -18.20
CA LYS A 9 -24.77 10.45 -18.04
C LYS A 9 -25.53 9.86 -16.86
N LYS A 10 -25.15 10.23 -15.63
CA LYS A 10 -26.00 10.07 -14.44
C LYS A 10 -26.81 11.35 -14.25
N THR A 11 -28.12 11.19 -14.37
CA THR A 11 -29.20 12.16 -14.14
C THR A 11 -28.94 13.07 -12.93
N GLN A 12 -28.95 14.38 -13.18
CA GLN A 12 -29.15 15.39 -12.15
C GLN A 12 -30.57 15.24 -11.60
N LYS A 13 -30.69 14.85 -10.33
CA LYS A 13 -31.86 15.14 -9.51
C LYS A 13 -31.34 15.82 -8.26
N GLU A 14 -31.75 17.07 -8.08
CA GLU A 14 -31.39 17.95 -6.98
C GLU A 14 -31.80 17.30 -5.64
N GLU A 15 -30.84 17.11 -4.75
CA GLU A 15 -31.10 16.96 -3.32
C GLU A 15 -30.15 17.86 -2.54
N LYS A 16 -30.74 18.49 -1.53
CA LYS A 16 -30.34 19.74 -0.90
C LYS A 16 -28.99 19.64 -0.18
N PHE A 17 -28.24 20.72 -0.31
CA PHE A 17 -26.99 20.98 0.40
C PHE A 17 -27.25 21.09 1.92
N ILE A 18 -26.68 20.16 2.69
CA ILE A 18 -26.48 20.30 4.13
C ILE A 18 -25.00 20.03 4.37
N GLN A 19 -24.25 21.05 4.76
CA GLN A 19 -22.95 20.89 5.40
C GLN A 19 -23.15 20.45 6.85
N PRO A 20 -22.38 19.47 7.33
CA PRO A 20 -21.92 19.44 8.72
C PRO A 20 -20.38 19.57 8.68
N SER A 21 -19.79 20.69 9.12
CA SER A 21 -19.54 21.05 10.52
C SER A 21 -19.08 19.87 11.38
N ASN A 22 -17.82 19.97 11.83
CA ASN A 22 -17.18 19.27 12.94
C ASN A 22 -18.01 18.20 13.65
N GLN A 23 -17.58 16.94 13.52
CA GLN A 23 -17.88 15.89 14.47
C GLN A 23 -16.59 15.18 14.88
N GLN A 24 -15.92 15.76 15.88
CA GLN A 24 -15.42 14.93 16.96
C GLN A 24 -16.66 14.38 17.67
N GLU A 25 -16.89 13.07 17.64
CA GLU A 25 -17.20 12.27 18.83
C GLU A 25 -17.39 10.77 18.48
N LYS A 26 -16.44 9.98 18.98
CA LYS A 26 -16.65 8.70 19.69
C LYS A 26 -17.74 7.76 19.16
N HIS A 27 -17.28 6.78 18.38
CA HIS A 27 -17.57 5.39 18.74
C HIS A 27 -16.28 4.74 19.23
N ARG A 28 -16.01 4.87 20.53
CA ARG A 28 -15.12 3.96 21.25
C ARG A 28 -15.88 2.66 21.45
N VAL A 29 -15.74 1.73 20.51
CA VAL A 29 -15.92 0.32 20.83
C VAL A 29 -14.58 -0.12 21.40
N LEU A 30 -14.55 -0.53 22.68
CA LEU A 30 -13.36 -1.17 23.25
C LEU A 30 -13.20 -2.53 22.57
N THR A 31 -12.54 -2.56 21.42
CA THR A 31 -12.21 -3.78 20.67
C THR A 31 -10.73 -3.73 20.39
N ASP A 32 -10.03 -4.75 20.89
CA ASP A 32 -8.67 -5.13 20.53
C ASP A 32 -8.10 -4.40 19.30
N GLU A 33 -7.36 -3.30 19.51
CA GLU A 33 -7.03 -2.34 18.45
C GLU A 33 -5.93 -2.92 17.55
N TRP A 34 -6.29 -3.80 16.62
CA TRP A 34 -5.36 -4.38 15.65
C TRP A 34 -5.05 -3.37 14.52
N GLU A 35 -3.84 -2.82 14.53
CA GLU A 35 -3.32 -1.90 13.51
C GLU A 35 -2.61 -2.66 12.38
N ALA A 36 -2.75 -2.18 11.14
CA ALA A 36 -2.08 -2.79 9.99
C ALA A 36 -0.58 -2.46 10.00
N VAL A 37 0.27 -3.48 9.83
CA VAL A 37 1.71 -3.30 9.67
C VAL A 37 1.98 -2.93 8.20
N PRO A 38 2.65 -1.79 7.91
CA PRO A 38 2.89 -1.38 6.54
C PRO A 38 3.85 -2.35 5.83
N GLU A 39 3.53 -2.70 4.59
CA GLU A 39 4.34 -3.62 3.78
C GLU A 39 5.70 -3.05 3.38
N TYR A 40 5.76 -1.72 3.20
CA TYR A 40 6.96 -0.98 2.84
C TYR A 40 7.18 0.18 3.80
N ILE A 41 8.43 0.37 4.19
CA ILE A 41 8.88 1.49 5.04
C ILE A 41 9.92 2.30 4.27
N GLN A 42 10.24 3.50 4.76
CA GLN A 42 11.32 4.30 4.16
C GLN A 42 12.63 3.50 4.21
N ALA A 43 13.35 3.52 3.09
CA ALA A 43 14.69 2.96 3.03
C ALA A 43 15.66 3.81 3.86
N PRO A 44 16.77 3.23 4.35
CA PRO A 44 17.78 4.00 5.04
C PRO A 44 18.48 4.97 4.04
N PRO A 45 18.93 6.15 4.49
CA PRO A 45 19.55 7.13 3.61
C PRO A 45 20.82 6.63 2.93
N GLU A 46 21.57 5.70 3.55
CA GLU A 46 22.77 5.11 2.95
C GLU A 46 22.53 4.40 1.61
N ASP A 47 21.32 3.91 1.36
CA ASP A 47 20.97 3.21 0.13
C ASP A 47 20.53 4.16 -1.00
N TYR A 48 20.28 5.44 -0.68
CA TYR A 48 19.60 6.35 -1.60
C TYR A 48 20.38 6.58 -2.88
N ASP A 49 21.69 6.83 -2.79
CA ASP A 49 22.51 7.15 -3.94
C ASP A 49 22.59 5.96 -4.90
N LEU A 50 22.91 4.78 -4.37
CA LEU A 50 23.06 3.56 -5.17
C LEU A 50 21.75 3.18 -5.87
N VAL A 51 20.65 3.13 -5.11
CA VAL A 51 19.34 2.78 -5.66
C VAL A 51 18.88 3.83 -6.67
N SER A 52 19.19 5.11 -6.43
CA SER A 52 18.80 6.19 -7.35
C SER A 52 19.52 6.10 -8.69
N VAL A 53 20.82 5.84 -8.67
CA VAL A 53 21.62 5.69 -9.88
C VAL A 53 21.13 4.48 -10.67
N ILE A 54 20.93 3.32 -10.03
CA ILE A 54 20.47 2.10 -10.69
C ILE A 54 19.09 2.31 -11.33
N ALA A 55 18.12 2.79 -10.54
CA ALA A 55 16.76 2.98 -11.02
C ALA A 55 16.71 3.98 -12.19
N THR A 56 17.47 5.07 -12.08
CA THR A 56 17.52 6.10 -13.12
C THR A 56 18.25 5.62 -14.37
N ALA A 57 19.33 4.85 -14.23
CA ALA A 57 20.06 4.27 -15.37
C ALA A 57 19.17 3.28 -16.16
N ILE A 58 18.41 2.43 -15.46
CA ILE A 58 17.44 1.53 -16.10
C ILE A 58 16.37 2.35 -16.83
N ALA A 59 15.79 3.35 -16.15
CA ALA A 59 14.74 4.17 -16.72
C ALA A 59 15.22 5.01 -17.92
N ALA A 60 16.42 5.57 -17.85
CA ALA A 60 17.05 6.31 -18.96
C ALA A 60 17.44 5.39 -20.12
N GLY A 61 17.82 4.14 -19.84
CA GLY A 61 18.06 3.13 -20.87
C GLY A 61 16.80 2.78 -21.65
N ASP A 62 15.65 2.68 -20.98
CA ASP A 62 14.34 2.45 -21.61
C ASP A 62 13.80 3.71 -22.33
N ARG A 63 14.04 4.90 -21.76
CA ARG A 63 13.54 6.18 -22.28
C ARG A 63 14.64 7.26 -22.26
N PRO A 64 15.51 7.30 -23.29
CA PRO A 64 16.69 8.15 -23.29
C PRO A 64 16.40 9.66 -23.33
N ASP A 65 15.29 10.06 -23.95
CA ASP A 65 14.91 11.47 -24.08
C ASP A 65 14.11 12.00 -22.88
N SER A 66 13.95 11.20 -21.82
CA SER A 66 13.18 11.54 -20.62
C SER A 66 14.05 11.96 -19.44
N ARG A 67 13.49 12.76 -18.53
CA ARG A 67 14.10 13.11 -17.24
C ARG A 67 13.37 12.43 -16.10
N PHE A 68 14.13 11.83 -15.19
CA PHE A 68 13.61 11.10 -14.03
C PHE A 68 13.99 11.81 -12.73
N ILE A 69 13.05 11.83 -11.78
CA ILE A 69 13.25 12.36 -10.43
C ILE A 69 12.69 11.33 -9.46
N ILE A 70 13.52 10.87 -8.53
CA ILE A 70 13.08 9.94 -7.49
C ILE A 70 12.41 10.73 -6.36
N LYS A 71 11.14 10.39 -6.09
CA LYS A 71 10.33 11.04 -5.05
C LYS A 71 10.42 10.36 -3.69
N SER A 72 10.62 9.05 -3.67
CA SER A 72 10.66 8.25 -2.44
C SER A 72 11.32 6.92 -2.73
N ILE A 73 12.17 6.46 -1.82
CA ILE A 73 12.74 5.12 -1.82
C ILE A 73 12.19 4.39 -0.61
N LYS A 74 11.61 3.22 -0.85
CA LYS A 74 11.03 2.38 0.19
C LYS A 74 11.61 0.99 0.09
N GLN A 75 11.81 0.38 1.25
CA GLN A 75 12.22 -1.02 1.38
C GLN A 75 11.09 -1.85 1.96
N LYS A 76 11.13 -3.16 1.71
CA LYS A 76 10.19 -4.11 2.34
C LYS A 76 10.34 -4.01 3.85
N ASN A 77 9.24 -3.96 4.57
CA ASN A 77 9.28 -3.92 6.03
C ASN A 77 9.84 -5.25 6.56
N PRO A 78 10.98 -5.26 7.28
CA PRO A 78 11.58 -6.49 7.79
C PRO A 78 10.66 -7.25 8.75
N GLU A 79 9.78 -6.56 9.50
CA GLU A 79 8.78 -7.20 10.37
C GLU A 79 7.76 -8.01 9.53
N VAL A 80 7.35 -7.47 8.39
CA VAL A 80 6.43 -8.14 7.45
C VAL A 80 7.12 -9.35 6.83
N VAL A 81 8.37 -9.22 6.40
CA VAL A 81 9.14 -10.33 5.81
C VAL A 81 9.27 -11.47 6.82
N LEU A 82 9.76 -11.17 8.03
CA LEU A 82 9.99 -12.16 9.07
C LEU A 82 8.70 -12.89 9.43
N THR A 83 7.63 -12.14 9.71
CA THR A 83 6.34 -12.71 10.10
C THR A 83 5.74 -13.54 8.97
N SER A 84 5.89 -13.09 7.71
CA SER A 84 5.40 -13.83 6.55
C SER A 84 6.12 -15.17 6.39
N VAL A 85 7.44 -15.19 6.58
CA VAL A 85 8.23 -16.43 6.54
C VAL A 85 7.79 -17.38 7.65
N ILE A 86 7.66 -16.90 8.88
CA ILE A 86 7.21 -17.74 10.01
C ILE A 86 5.82 -18.33 9.73
N ALA A 87 4.86 -17.50 9.31
CA ALA A 87 3.51 -17.96 8.99
C ALA A 87 3.52 -18.99 7.85
N ALA A 88 4.26 -18.74 6.78
CA ALA A 88 4.39 -19.67 5.67
C ALA A 88 5.02 -21.00 6.10
N SER A 89 6.06 -20.97 6.95
CA SER A 89 6.71 -22.19 7.47
C SER A 89 5.77 -23.03 8.33
N ILE A 90 4.96 -22.40 9.18
CA ILE A 90 3.96 -23.10 9.99
C ILE A 90 2.91 -23.76 9.07
N MET A 91 2.37 -23.00 8.13
CA MET A 91 1.33 -23.49 7.22
C MET A 91 1.84 -24.61 6.30
N ALA A 92 3.11 -24.53 5.88
CA ALA A 92 3.75 -25.59 5.09
C ALA A 92 3.88 -26.91 5.87
N GLY A 93 3.96 -26.85 7.21
CA GLY A 93 3.94 -28.03 8.07
C GLY A 93 2.56 -28.68 8.19
N GLU A 94 1.49 -27.88 8.09
CA GLU A 94 0.10 -28.35 8.22
C GLU A 94 -0.46 -28.94 6.91
N SER A 95 -0.08 -28.39 5.75
CA SER A 95 -0.60 -28.83 4.46
C SER A 95 0.46 -28.77 3.36
N GLN A 96 1.19 -29.88 3.18
CA GLN A 96 2.28 -30.01 2.19
C GLN A 96 1.87 -29.76 0.73
N GLN A 97 0.59 -29.92 0.38
CA GLN A 97 0.12 -29.77 -1.01
C GLN A 97 -0.49 -28.39 -1.30
N SER A 98 -0.59 -27.52 -0.30
CA SER A 98 -1.23 -26.20 -0.45
C SER A 98 -0.22 -25.08 -0.56
N GLN A 99 -0.56 -24.06 -1.35
CA GLN A 99 0.21 -22.82 -1.42
C GLN A 99 -0.53 -21.73 -0.64
N PHE A 100 0.18 -21.07 0.28
CA PHE A 100 -0.37 -20.01 1.11
C PHE A 100 0.26 -18.68 0.77
N ILE A 101 -0.55 -17.62 0.79
CA ILE A 101 -0.11 -16.24 0.57
C ILE A 101 -0.56 -15.40 1.77
N VAL A 102 0.41 -14.76 2.43
CA VAL A 102 0.13 -13.79 3.49
C VAL A 102 -0.38 -12.50 2.85
N LYS A 103 -1.64 -12.15 3.10
CA LYS A 103 -2.27 -10.96 2.54
C LYS A 103 -2.12 -9.71 3.39
N ASN A 104 -2.14 -9.86 4.71
CA ASN A 104 -2.09 -8.74 5.64
C ASN A 104 -1.55 -9.20 6.99
N ILE A 105 -0.74 -8.36 7.63
CA ILE A 105 -0.23 -8.55 8.98
C ILE A 105 -0.73 -7.39 9.82
N LYS A 106 -1.30 -7.72 10.98
CA LYS A 106 -1.76 -6.73 11.95
C LYS A 106 -1.04 -6.92 13.27
N LYS A 107 -0.86 -5.83 13.99
CA LYS A 107 -0.26 -5.77 15.31
C LYS A 107 -1.26 -5.17 16.28
N ARG A 108 -1.37 -5.75 17.46
CA ARG A 108 -2.20 -5.21 18.54
C ARG A 108 -1.58 -3.91 19.05
N SER A 109 -2.34 -2.82 19.00
CA SER A 109 -1.99 -1.55 19.63
C SER A 109 -1.98 -1.74 21.14
N LYS A 110 -0.99 -1.16 21.82
CA LYS A 110 -0.75 -1.34 23.26
C LYS A 110 -1.68 -0.50 24.10
#